data_AF-A0A8T8XI10-F1
#
_entry.id   AF-A0A8T8XI10-F1
#
_cell.length_a   1.000
_cell.length_b   1.000
_cell.length_c   1.000
_cell.angle_alpha   90.00
_cell.angle_beta   90.00
_cell.angle_gamma   90.00
#
_symmetry.space_group_name_H-M   'P 1'
#
loop_
_entity.id
_entity.type
_entity.pdbx_description
1 polymer ?
#
loop_
_entity_poly.entity_id
_entity_poly.type
_entity_poly.pdbx_seq_one_letter_code
_entity_poly.pdbx_strand_id
1 'polypeptide(L)'
;MSRYEENVIKYPLSRKILKDRTIYATRLFPTGDGLPVLCDFGEARFGDQHNCGMIMPDFHRAPEVILGFPGWDYQVDSWGVGMLVSLPHYAFRLRSADSVDHESQEGRSLG
;
A
#
# COMPACT_ATOMS: atom_id res chain seq x y z
N MET A 1 11.47 -12.97 -8.37
CA MET A 1 10.55 -11.95 -8.90
C MET A 1 9.75 -12.42 -10.11
N SER A 2 10.33 -13.12 -11.11
CA SER A 2 9.58 -13.51 -12.34
C SER A 2 8.29 -14.31 -12.08
N ARG A 3 8.29 -15.24 -11.11
CA ARG A 3 7.10 -16.04 -10.77
C ARG A 3 5.94 -15.19 -10.26
N TYR A 4 6.21 -14.09 -9.55
CA TYR A 4 5.16 -13.17 -9.09
C TYR A 4 4.57 -12.41 -10.28
N GLU A 5 5.41 -11.87 -11.15
CA GLU A 5 5.00 -11.15 -12.36
C GLU A 5 4.16 -12.05 -13.28
N GLU A 6 4.60 -13.29 -13.52
CA GLU A 6 3.84 -14.28 -14.27
C GLU A 6 2.47 -14.58 -13.64
N ASN A 7 2.41 -14.69 -12.30
CA ASN A 7 1.15 -14.91 -11.59
C ASN A 7 0.22 -13.67 -11.63
N VAL A 8 0.77 -12.46 -11.67
CA VAL A 8 0.00 -11.22 -11.87
C VAL A 8 -0.64 -11.22 -13.26
N ILE A 9 0.09 -11.66 -14.28
CA ILE A 9 -0.40 -11.74 -15.66
C ILE A 9 -1.44 -12.87 -15.81
N LYS A 10 -1.14 -14.07 -15.30
CA LYS A 10 -2.01 -15.25 -15.45
C LYS A 10 -3.31 -15.15 -14.65
N TYR A 11 -3.26 -14.52 -13.48
CA TYR A 11 -4.40 -14.42 -12.58
C TYR A 11 -4.61 -12.96 -12.17
N PRO A 12 -5.20 -12.11 -13.02
CA PRO A 12 -5.44 -10.71 -12.65
C PRO A 12 -6.43 -10.61 -11.48
N LEU A 13 -6.19 -9.67 -10.57
CA LEU A 13 -7.18 -9.34 -9.53
C LEU A 13 -8.36 -8.56 -10.12
N SER A 14 -9.42 -8.42 -9.32
CA SER A 14 -10.56 -7.58 -9.68
C SER A 14 -10.10 -6.17 -10.09
N ARG A 15 -10.67 -5.66 -11.19
CA ARG A 15 -10.32 -4.37 -11.77
C ARG A 15 -11.58 -3.63 -12.14
N LYS A 16 -11.60 -2.32 -11.87
CA LYS A 16 -12.69 -1.43 -12.29
C LYS A 16 -12.25 -0.69 -13.54
N ILE A 17 -12.92 -0.97 -14.65
CA ILE A 17 -12.66 -0.33 -15.95
C ILE A 17 -13.57 0.91 -16.06
N LEU A 18 -12.97 2.09 -16.16
CA LEU A 18 -13.64 3.36 -16.44
C LEU A 18 -13.29 3.79 -17.87
N LYS A 19 -13.95 4.84 -18.38
CA LYS A 19 -13.73 5.33 -19.76
C LYS A 19 -12.29 5.84 -19.99
N ASP A 20 -11.69 6.41 -18.95
CA ASP A 20 -10.40 7.11 -18.98
C ASP A 20 -9.26 6.29 -18.33
N ARG A 21 -9.58 5.39 -17.40
CA ARG A 21 -8.59 4.63 -16.65
C ARG A 21 -9.08 3.27 -16.19
N THR A 22 -8.13 2.39 -15.88
CA THR A 22 -8.41 1.13 -15.19
C THR A 22 -7.84 1.21 -13.78
N ILE A 23 -8.67 0.95 -12.78
CA ILE A 23 -8.25 0.85 -11.38
C ILE A 23 -8.03 -0.62 -11.07
N TYR A 24 -6.81 -0.98 -10.68
CA TYR A 24 -6.45 -2.35 -10.31
C TYR A 24 -6.55 -2.51 -8.80
N ALA A 25 -7.13 -3.62 -8.33
CA ALA A 25 -6.99 -3.99 -6.94
C ALA A 25 -5.52 -4.32 -6.64
N THR A 26 -5.00 -3.74 -5.56
CA THR A 26 -3.62 -3.98 -5.12
C THR A 26 -3.46 -5.44 -4.72
N ARG A 27 -2.47 -6.12 -5.29
CA ARG A 27 -2.04 -7.43 -4.83
C ARG A 27 -1.02 -7.26 -3.72
N LEU A 28 -1.29 -7.86 -2.57
CA LEU A 28 -0.31 -7.95 -1.50
C LEU A 28 0.93 -8.64 -2.06
N PHE A 29 2.08 -7.99 -1.90
CA PHE A 29 3.34 -8.62 -2.24
C PHE A 29 3.49 -9.85 -1.35
N PRO A 30 3.76 -11.05 -1.91
CA PRO A 30 3.95 -12.22 -1.09
C PRO A 30 5.13 -11.97 -0.17
N THR A 31 4.87 -11.97 1.14
CA THR A 31 5.91 -12.00 2.16
C THR A 31 6.71 -13.28 1.94
N GLY A 32 7.86 -13.13 1.29
CA GLY A 32 8.83 -14.21 1.20
C GLY A 32 9.40 -14.51 2.58
N ASP A 33 10.00 -15.67 2.69
CA ASP A 33 10.88 -16.10 3.79
C ASP A 33 12.24 -15.36 3.80
N GLY A 34 12.52 -14.56 2.77
CA GLY A 34 13.69 -13.72 2.68
C GLY A 34 13.62 -12.47 3.57
N LEU A 35 14.79 -11.98 3.98
CA LEU A 35 14.90 -10.71 4.69
C LEU A 35 14.39 -9.55 3.80
N PRO A 36 13.65 -8.58 4.36
CA PRO A 36 13.26 -7.40 3.61
C PRO A 36 14.51 -6.65 3.16
N VAL A 37 14.61 -6.40 1.86
CA VAL A 37 15.67 -5.60 1.26
C VAL A 37 15.07 -4.24 0.94
N LEU A 38 15.66 -3.17 1.49
CA LEU A 38 15.32 -1.81 1.09
C LEU A 38 15.65 -1.65 -0.40
N CYS A 39 14.61 -1.43 -1.18
CA CYS A 39 14.70 -1.11 -2.58
C CYS A 39 14.07 0.27 -2.81
N ASP A 40 14.53 0.96 -3.85
CA ASP A 40 14.17 2.35 -4.17
C ASP A 40 14.81 3.41 -3.25
N PHE A 41 15.96 3.94 -3.69
CA PHE A 41 16.66 5.05 -3.04
C PHE A 41 16.46 6.37 -3.80
N GLY A 42 15.43 6.48 -4.65
CA GLY A 42 15.18 7.67 -5.46
C GLY A 42 14.98 8.94 -4.64
N GLU A 43 14.40 8.81 -3.43
CA GLU A 43 14.14 9.91 -2.49
C GLU A 43 15.03 9.86 -1.25
N ALA A 44 16.07 9.01 -1.22
CA ALA A 44 16.97 8.89 -0.08
C ALA A 44 17.84 10.16 0.09
N ARG A 45 17.96 10.66 1.32
CA ARG A 45 18.73 11.87 1.65
C ARG A 45 19.69 11.61 2.80
N PHE A 46 20.78 12.37 2.86
CA PHE A 46 21.69 12.35 3.99
C PHE A 46 21.07 13.12 5.17
N GLY A 47 21.18 12.57 6.38
CA GLY A 47 20.50 13.10 7.58
C GLY A 47 21.07 14.41 8.13
N ASP A 48 22.15 14.93 7.57
CA ASP A 48 22.75 16.22 7.93
C ASP A 48 22.15 17.40 7.15
N GLN A 49 21.22 17.15 6.22
CA GLN A 49 20.60 18.17 5.39
C GLN A 49 19.22 18.57 5.89
N HIS A 50 18.91 19.86 5.73
CA HIS A 50 17.56 20.36 5.98
C HIS A 50 16.59 19.81 4.94
N ASN A 51 15.72 18.89 5.35
CA ASN A 51 14.77 18.26 4.44
C ASN A 51 13.45 19.03 4.37
N CYS A 52 13.12 19.50 3.17
CA CYS A 52 11.82 20.08 2.85
C CYS A 52 11.17 19.32 1.68
N GLY A 53 9.85 19.47 1.53
CA GLY A 53 9.07 18.88 0.44
C GLY A 53 8.37 17.56 0.76
N MET A 54 7.70 17.01 -0.26
CA MET A 54 6.77 15.89 -0.14
C MET A 54 7.45 14.58 -0.56
N ILE A 55 7.91 13.78 0.39
CA ILE A 55 8.58 12.49 0.11
C ILE A 55 7.67 11.27 0.22
N MET A 56 6.46 11.44 0.79
CA MET A 56 5.51 10.34 0.99
C MET A 56 4.26 10.51 0.12
N PRO A 57 3.71 9.40 -0.42
CA PRO A 57 2.40 9.37 -1.07
C PRO A 57 1.33 9.93 -0.13
N ASP A 58 0.34 10.63 -0.70
CA ASP A 58 -0.64 11.43 0.07
C ASP A 58 -1.30 10.68 1.23
N PHE A 59 -1.66 9.40 1.06
CA PHE A 59 -2.35 8.61 2.07
C PHE A 59 -1.48 8.05 3.21
N HIS A 60 -0.15 8.05 3.05
CA HIS A 60 0.78 7.43 4.00
C HIS A 60 1.69 8.45 4.69
N ARG A 61 1.39 9.73 4.51
CA ARG A 61 2.23 10.82 4.95
C ARG A 61 2.24 10.92 6.47
N ALA A 62 3.43 11.01 7.06
CA ALA A 62 3.62 11.28 8.48
C ALA A 62 3.02 12.64 8.86
N PRO A 63 2.52 12.80 10.10
CA PRO A 63 1.82 14.01 10.53
C PRO A 63 2.64 15.29 10.37
N GLU A 64 3.94 15.26 10.61
CA GLU A 64 4.87 16.37 10.44
C GLU A 64 5.00 16.82 8.96
N VAL A 65 4.89 15.90 8.02
CA VAL A 65 4.91 16.21 6.58
C VAL A 65 3.55 16.73 6.11
N ILE A 66 2.44 16.28 6.71
CA ILE A 66 1.10 16.85 6.45
C ILE A 66 1.00 18.28 6.99
N LEU A 67 1.55 18.51 8.18
CA LEU A 67 1.53 19.82 8.84
C LEU A 67 2.50 20.83 8.22
N GLY A 68 3.28 20.43 7.21
CA GLY A 68 4.22 21.30 6.53
C GLY A 68 5.30 21.85 7.45
N PHE A 69 5.71 21.05 8.46
CA PHE A 69 6.77 21.46 9.36
C PHE A 69 8.03 21.80 8.55
N PRO A 70 8.74 22.89 8.89
CA PRO A 70 9.79 23.45 8.03
C PRO A 70 10.95 22.48 7.79
N GLY A 71 11.11 21.47 8.64
CA GLY A 71 11.99 20.34 8.40
C GLY A 71 11.35 19.05 8.88
N TRP A 72 11.61 17.96 8.14
CA TRP A 72 11.43 16.60 8.63
C TRP A 72 12.79 15.89 8.67
N ASP A 73 12.86 14.81 9.44
CA ASP A 73 14.09 14.03 9.64
C ASP A 73 13.75 12.53 9.57
N TYR A 74 14.73 11.65 9.77
CA TYR A 74 14.61 10.18 9.70
C TYR A 74 13.43 9.56 10.49
N GLN A 75 12.80 10.33 11.39
CA GLN A 75 11.58 9.95 12.10
C GLN A 75 10.41 9.60 11.15
N VAL A 76 10.35 10.23 9.97
CA VAL A 76 9.37 9.90 8.92
C VAL A 76 9.49 8.46 8.44
N ASP A 77 10.69 7.88 8.47
CA ASP A 77 10.92 6.49 8.06
C ASP A 77 10.33 5.51 9.07
N SER A 78 10.31 5.88 10.36
CA SER A 78 9.66 5.08 11.40
C SER A 78 8.14 5.02 11.19
N TRP A 79 7.54 6.13 10.74
CA TRP A 79 6.15 6.17 10.33
C TRP A 79 5.90 5.27 9.11
N GLY A 80 6.76 5.35 8.09
CA GLY A 80 6.70 4.50 6.90
C GLY A 80 6.72 3.01 7.23
N VAL A 81 7.58 2.58 8.16
CA VAL A 81 7.61 1.18 8.65
C VAL A 81 6.31 0.80 9.35
N GLY A 82 5.74 1.68 10.19
CA GLY A 82 4.44 1.47 10.83
C GLY A 82 3.31 1.29 9.82
N MET A 83 3.31 2.08 8.73
CA MET A 83 2.37 1.90 7.62
C MET A 83 2.57 0.55 6.92
N LEU A 84 3.81 0.13 6.65
CA LEU A 84 4.09 -1.16 6.03
C LEU A 84 3.58 -2.35 6.85
N VAL A 85 3.75 -2.31 8.18
CA VAL A 85 3.27 -3.38 9.07
C VAL A 85 1.75 -3.36 9.18
N SER A 86 1.13 -2.18 9.23
CA SER A 86 -0.31 -2.04 9.40
C SER A 86 -1.12 -2.31 8.14
N LEU A 87 -0.58 -2.03 6.95
CA LEU A 87 -1.26 -2.21 5.66
C LEU A 87 -1.80 -3.63 5.43
N PRO A 88 -1.02 -4.71 5.64
CA PRO A 88 -1.54 -6.08 5.56
C PRO A 88 -2.69 -6.35 6.53
N HIS A 89 -2.63 -5.81 7.76
CA HIS A 89 -3.69 -5.96 8.75
C HIS A 89 -4.98 -5.24 8.32
N TYR A 90 -4.88 -4.02 7.79
CA TYR A 90 -6.03 -3.28 7.26
C TYR A 90 -6.60 -3.94 6.00
N ALA A 91 -5.74 -4.37 5.06
CA ALA A 91 -6.17 -5.05 3.84
C ALA A 91 -6.85 -6.39 4.11
N PHE A 92 -6.34 -7.18 5.07
CA PHE A 92 -6.97 -8.42 5.50
C PHE A 92 -8.36 -8.16 6.10
N ARG A 93 -8.50 -7.11 6.92
CA ARG A 93 -9.79 -6.71 7.50
C ARG A 93 -10.79 -6.29 6.43
N LEU A 94 -10.39 -5.46 5.46
CA LEU A 94 -11.26 -5.01 4.37
C LEU A 94 -11.72 -6.18 3.50
N ARG A 95 -10.81 -7.11 3.17
CA ARG A 95 -11.16 -8.31 2.39
C ARG A 95 -12.11 -9.24 3.14
N SER A 96 -11.98 -9.34 4.46
CA SER A 96 -12.90 -10.11 5.31
C SER A 96 -14.29 -9.47 5.34
N ALA A 97 -14.37 -8.14 5.45
CA ALA A 97 -15.64 -7.41 5.37
C ALA A 97 -16.33 -7.60 4.01
N ASP A 98 -15.59 -7.45 2.90
CA ASP A 98 -16.12 -7.64 1.55
C ASP A 98 -16.65 -9.08 1.33
N SER A 99 -16.01 -10.10 1.90
CA SER A 99 -16.50 -11.49 1.79
C SER A 99 -17.83 -11.72 2.52
N VAL A 100 -18.01 -11.09 3.69
CA VAL A 100 -19.27 -11.21 4.47
C VAL A 100 -20.42 -10.49 3.76
N ASP A 101 -20.13 -9.37 3.09
CA ASP A 101 -21.12 -8.62 2.32
C ASP A 101 -21.52 -9.37 1.03
N HIS A 102 -20.60 -10.11 0.40
CA HIS A 102 -20.91 -10.89 -0.79
C HIS A 102 -21.81 -12.09 -0.49
N GLU A 103 -21.55 -12.83 0.59
CA GLU A 103 -22.43 -13.93 1.06
C GLU A 103 -23.82 -13.41 1.47
N SER A 104 -23.89 -12.23 2.08
CA SER A 104 -25.15 -11.60 2.48
C SER A 104 -26.03 -11.17 1.28
N GLN A 105 -25.43 -10.90 0.12
CA GLN A 105 -26.17 -10.58 -1.11
C GLN A 105 -26.63 -11.84 -1.86
N GLU A 106 -25.83 -12.91 -1.88
CA GLU A 106 -26.25 -14.19 -2.47
C GLU A 106 -27.41 -14.82 -1.67
N GLY A 107 -27.40 -14.73 -0.34
CA GLY A 107 -28.48 -15.21 0.51
C GLY A 107 -29.81 -14.46 0.36
N ARG A 108 -29.80 -13.25 -0.22
CA ARG A 108 -31.02 -12.46 -0.52
C ARG A 108 -31.59 -12.71 -1.92
N SER A 109 -30.85 -13.35 -2.82
CA SER A 109 -31.31 -13.67 -4.17
C SER A 109 -32.00 -15.04 -4.28
N LEU A 110 -31.96 -15.85 -3.22
CA LEU A 110 -32.53 -17.21 -3.16
C LEU A 110 -33.79 -17.31 -2.28
N GLY A 111 -34.36 -16.17 -1.89
CA GLY A 111 -35.60 -16.08 -1.09
C GLY A 111 -36.78 -15.52 -1.88
#